data_AF-A0A2W5RYF1-F1
#
_entry.id   AF-A0A2W5RYF1-F1
#
_cell.length_a   1.000
_cell.length_b   1.000
_cell.length_c   1.000
_cell.angle_alpha   90.00
_cell.angle_beta   90.00
_cell.angle_gamma   90.00
#
_symmetry.space_group_name_H-M   'P 1'
#
loop_
_entity.id
_entity.type
_entity.pdbx_description
1 polymer ?
#
loop_
_entity_poly.entity_id
_entity_poly.type
_entity_poly.pdbx_seq_one_letter_code
_entity_poly.pdbx_strand_id
1 'polypeptide(L)' 'MPSSASEDIVVPRSVVDVTRAEEVAYWMATLGVSEIDLRRAVAASGEVPGDVRDYLGVK' A
#
# COMPACT_ATOMS: atom_id res chain seq x y z
N MET A 1 -21.63 12.75 -26.58
CA MET A 1 -20.28 12.70 -25.98
C MET A 1 -20.43 12.17 -24.56
N PRO A 2 -19.82 11.04 -24.19
CA PRO A 2 -19.64 10.71 -22.78
C PRO A 2 -18.36 11.39 -22.27
N SER A 3 -18.54 12.42 -21.44
CA SER A 3 -17.48 13.04 -20.65
C SER A 3 -17.13 12.15 -19.45
N SER A 4 -15.86 12.24 -19.06
CA SER A 4 -15.33 11.84 -17.76
C SER A 4 -15.18 10.33 -17.55
N ALA A 5 -14.29 9.71 -18.32
CA ALA A 5 -13.53 8.59 -17.78
C ALA A 5 -12.71 9.14 -16.60
N SER A 6 -13.08 8.74 -15.38
CA SER A 6 -12.22 8.81 -14.21
C SER A 6 -11.00 7.92 -14.47
N GLU A 7 -10.03 8.42 -15.22
CA GLU A 7 -8.68 7.87 -15.15
C GLU A 7 -8.08 8.42 -13.85
N ASP A 8 -8.43 7.75 -12.74
CA ASP A 8 -7.58 7.70 -11.57
C ASP A 8 -6.22 7.26 -12.11
N ILE A 9 -5.30 8.22 -12.31
CA ILE A 9 -3.91 7.91 -12.63
C ILE A 9 -3.41 7.25 -11.36
N VAL A 10 -3.62 5.94 -11.25
CA VAL A 10 -2.95 5.10 -10.27
C VAL A 10 -1.50 5.11 -10.70
N VAL A 11 -0.79 6.16 -10.32
CA VAL A 11 0.67 6.16 -10.33
C VAL A 11 1.01 4.90 -9.54
N PRO A 12 1.68 3.90 -10.14
CA PRO A 12 1.96 2.67 -9.43
C PRO A 12 2.82 3.04 -8.23
N ARG A 13 2.20 3.09 -7.04
CA ARG A 13 2.87 3.28 -5.76
C ARG A 13 3.79 2.09 -5.62
N SER A 14 5.03 2.32 -6.03
CA SER A 14 6.04 1.28 -6.19
C SER A 14 6.68 0.92 -4.85
N VAL A 15 6.42 1.72 -3.82
CA VAL A 15 6.91 1.56 -2.46
C VAL A 15 5.79 1.78 -1.45
N VAL A 16 5.89 1.08 -0.31
CA VAL A 16 5.03 1.21 0.86
C VAL A 16 5.69 2.20 1.81
N ASP A 17 5.29 3.46 1.74
CA ASP A 17 5.85 4.50 2.61
C ASP A 17 5.06 4.61 3.91
N VAL A 18 5.59 4.07 5.00
CA VAL A 18 4.93 4.12 6.32
C VAL A 18 5.17 5.42 7.10
N THR A 19 5.97 6.33 6.54
CA THR A 19 6.25 7.66 7.10
C THR A 19 5.15 8.66 6.75
N ARG A 20 4.44 8.42 5.63
CA ARG A 20 3.34 9.25 5.15
C ARG A 20 2.00 8.66 5.58
N ALA A 21 1.24 9.39 6.40
CA ALA A 21 -0.06 8.94 6.90
C ALA A 21 -1.07 8.60 5.78
N GLU A 22 -1.02 9.32 4.66
CA GLU A 22 -1.84 9.05 3.47
C GLU A 22 -1.51 7.69 2.81
N GLU A 23 -0.23 7.33 2.74
CA GLU A 23 0.25 6.07 2.20
C GLU A 23 -0.11 4.92 3.14
N VAL A 24 0.11 5.11 4.44
CA VAL A 24 -0.31 4.15 5.47
C VAL A 24 -1.81 3.86 5.35
N ALA A 25 -2.65 4.88 5.27
CA ALA A 25 -4.10 4.69 5.10
C ALA A 25 -4.45 3.93 3.82
N TYR A 26 -3.80 4.25 2.71
CA TYR A 26 -3.99 3.54 1.43
C TYR A 26 -3.58 2.07 1.52
N TRP A 27 -2.41 1.78 2.06
CA TRP A 27 -1.89 0.40 2.17
C TRP A 27 -2.63 -0.41 3.23
N MET A 28 -3.05 0.19 4.34
CA MET A 28 -3.95 -0.44 5.30
C MET A 28 -5.26 -0.85 4.65
N ALA A 29 -5.88 0.04 3.86
CA ALA A 29 -7.11 -0.27 3.13
C ALA A 29 -6.90 -1.31 2.02
N THR A 30 -5.76 -1.25 1.32
CA THR A 30 -5.41 -2.15 0.21
C THR A 30 -5.09 -3.56 0.69
N LEU A 31 -4.37 -3.69 1.81
CA LEU A 31 -3.92 -4.96 2.37
C LEU A 31 -4.86 -5.49 3.46
N GLY A 32 -5.78 -4.66 3.96
CA GLY A 32 -6.70 -5.02 5.05
C GLY A 32 -5.99 -5.22 6.39
N VAL A 33 -4.87 -4.54 6.63
CA VAL A 33 -4.04 -4.71 7.83
C VAL A 33 -4.03 -3.45 8.71
N SER A 34 -3.64 -3.61 9.96
CA SER A 34 -3.42 -2.50 10.90
C SER A 34 -2.13 -1.75 10.60
N GLU A 35 -2.05 -0.47 10.99
CA GLU A 35 -0.84 0.37 10.83
C GLU A 35 0.40 -0.28 11.46
N ILE A 36 0.22 -0.93 12.61
CA ILE A 36 1.30 -1.61 13.34
C ILE A 36 1.85 -2.78 12.52
N ASP A 37 0.97 -3.61 11.96
CA ASP A 37 1.37 -4.75 11.12
C ASP A 37 2.00 -4.26 9.82
N LEU A 38 1.47 -3.20 9.21
CA LEU A 38 2.04 -2.58 8.02
C LEU A 38 3.47 -2.07 8.29
N ARG A 39 3.66 -1.31 9.38
CA ARG A 39 4.99 -0.81 9.78
C ARG A 39 5.96 -1.94 10.12
N ARG A 40 5.47 -2.98 10.78
CA ARG A 40 6.29 -4.14 11.14
C ARG A 40 6.70 -4.94 9.91
N ALA A 41 5.79 -5.11 8.95
CA ALA A 41 6.10 -5.72 7.66
C ALA A 41 7.14 -4.88 6.92
N VAL A 42 6.92 -3.56 6.78
CA VAL A 42 7.89 -2.67 6.11
C VAL A 42 9.26 -2.67 6.80
N ALA A 43 9.30 -2.74 8.13
CA ALA A 43 10.57 -2.85 8.86
C ALA A 43 11.27 -4.22 8.67
N ALA A 44 10.51 -5.29 8.40
CA ALA A 44 11.03 -6.65 8.27
C ALA A 44 11.39 -7.02 6.81
N SER A 45 10.57 -6.60 5.85
CA SER A 45 10.62 -6.94 4.44
C SER A 45 11.08 -5.78 3.56
N GLY A 46 11.14 -4.56 4.11
CA GLY A 46 11.41 -3.33 3.38
C GLY A 46 10.15 -2.68 2.81
N GLU A 47 10.34 -1.61 2.06
CA GLU A 47 9.27 -0.80 1.45
C GLU A 47 8.71 -1.39 0.16
N VAL A 48 9.11 -2.59 -0.26
CA VAL A 48 8.61 -3.21 -1.50
C VAL A 48 7.24 -3.85 -1.23
N PRO A 49 6.15 -3.45 -1.94
CA PRO A 49 4.81 -3.95 -1.66
C PRO A 49 4.65 -5.45 -1.88
N GLY A 50 5.45 -6.05 -2.77
CA GLY A 50 5.51 -7.51 -2.96
C GLY A 50 6.01 -8.22 -1.71
N ASP A 51 7.15 -7.80 -1.17
CA ASP A 51 7.74 -8.39 0.04
C ASP A 51 6.89 -8.10 1.29
N VAL A 52 6.27 -6.91 1.37
CA VAL A 52 5.31 -6.58 2.45
C VAL A 52 4.09 -7.49 2.41
N ARG A 53 3.55 -7.76 1.22
CA ARG A 53 2.43 -8.70 1.04
C ARG A 53 2.81 -10.12 1.42
N ASP A 54 3.99 -10.57 0.99
CA ASP A 54 4.52 -11.90 1.32
C ASP A 54 4.70 -12.07 2.83
N TYR A 55 5.32 -11.07 3.50
CA TYR A 55 5.50 -11.07 4.95
C TYR A 55 4.17 -11.07 5.72
N LEU A 56 3.18 -10.31 5.24
CA LEU A 56 1.84 -10.27 5.84
C LEU A 56 1.01 -11.52 5.51
N GLY A 57 1.46 -12.37 4.58
CA GLY A 57 0.73 -13.55 4.13
C GLY A 57 -0.61 -13.24 3.45
N VAL A 58 -0.77 -12.02 2.93
CA VAL A 58 -1.99 -11.58 2.24
C VAL A 58 -1.91 -12.00 0.77
N LYS A 59 -2.77 -12.95 0.39
CA LYS A 59 -2.83 -13.58 -0.94
C LYS A 59 -3.67 -12.76 -1.91
#